data_AF-A0AAP9WSF0-F1
#
_entry.id   AF-A0AAP9WSF0-F1
#
_cell.length_a   1.000
_cell.length_b   1.000
_cell.length_c   1.000
_cell.angle_alpha   90.00
_cell.angle_beta   90.00
_cell.angle_gamma   90.00
#
_symmetry.space_group_name_H-M   'P 1'
#
loop_
_entity.id
_entity.type
_entity.pdbx_description
1 polymer ?
#
loop_
_entity_poly.entity_id
_entity_poly.type
_entity_poly.pdbx_seq_one_letter_code
_entity_poly.pdbx_strand_id
1 'polypeptide(L)'
;MEVITERGRILNIIIWNLLVFWILNCSIGSAKEACKNNLKKGGIFDISPDSCNVLQLLLASPLDSDATLEVIQSREARISFQILTCYQYYEKLQECNKEKKKYLPAIYSKE
;
A
#
# COMPACT_ATOMS: atom_id res chain seq x y z
N MET A 1 -48.63 2.80 17.81
CA MET A 1 -47.77 3.99 17.56
C MET A 1 -46.31 3.76 17.98
N GLU A 2 -45.98 2.66 18.66
CA GLU A 2 -44.59 2.32 19.09
C GLU A 2 -43.71 1.75 17.96
N VAL A 3 -44.31 1.08 16.97
CA VAL A 3 -43.59 0.44 15.84
C VAL A 3 -42.92 1.48 14.90
N ILE A 4 -43.44 2.71 14.86
CA ILE A 4 -42.93 3.78 13.98
C ILE A 4 -41.67 4.43 14.58
N THR A 5 -41.62 4.59 15.90
CA THR A 5 -40.50 5.19 16.64
C THR A 5 -39.25 4.31 16.61
N GLU A 6 -39.40 2.99 16.77
CA GLU A 6 -38.32 2.00 16.63
C GLU A 6 -37.70 2.01 15.21
N ARG A 7 -38.54 2.10 14.19
CA ARG A 7 -38.13 2.08 12.77
C ARG A 7 -37.32 3.32 12.39
N GLY A 8 -37.67 4.49 12.91
CA GLY A 8 -36.90 5.73 12.71
C GLY A 8 -35.52 5.68 13.38
N ARG A 9 -35.42 5.04 14.56
CA ARG A 9 -34.16 4.90 15.30
C ARG A 9 -33.18 3.94 14.61
N ILE A 10 -33.69 2.82 14.07
CA ILE A 10 -32.91 1.86 13.27
C ILE A 10 -32.40 2.51 11.98
N LEU A 11 -33.26 3.27 11.29
CA LEU A 11 -32.87 3.97 10.06
C LEU A 11 -31.73 4.97 10.31
N ASN A 12 -31.81 5.70 11.43
CA ASN A 12 -30.77 6.67 11.81
C ASN A 12 -29.42 5.99 12.11
N ILE A 13 -29.42 4.82 12.75
CA ILE A 13 -28.20 4.03 13.02
C ILE A 13 -27.58 3.54 11.70
N ILE A 14 -28.38 3.09 10.74
CA ILE A 14 -27.89 2.63 9.44
C ILE A 14 -27.26 3.79 8.66
N ILE A 15 -27.93 4.94 8.62
CA ILE A 15 -27.43 6.15 7.95
C ILE A 15 -26.11 6.61 8.58
N TRP A 16 -26.02 6.62 9.91
CA TRP A 16 -24.80 7.00 10.62
C TRP A 16 -23.63 6.07 10.28
N ASN A 17 -23.84 4.76 10.27
CA ASN A 17 -22.80 3.79 9.91
C ASN A 17 -22.31 3.97 8.47
N LEU A 18 -23.22 4.21 7.52
CA LEU A 18 -22.86 4.50 6.13
C LEU A 18 -22.03 5.78 6.00
N LEU A 19 -22.40 6.83 6.76
CA LEU A 19 -21.66 8.10 6.82
C LEU A 19 -20.24 7.91 7.36
N VAL A 20 -20.08 7.13 8.44
CA VAL A 20 -18.76 6.81 9.00
C VAL A 20 -17.89 6.04 8.01
N PHE A 21 -18.45 5.05 7.30
CA PHE A 21 -17.72 4.32 6.25
C PHE A 21 -17.29 5.24 5.10
N TRP A 22 -18.11 6.23 4.76
CA TRP A 22 -17.79 7.25 3.76
C TRP A 22 -16.66 8.18 4.21
N ILE A 23 -16.71 8.70 5.44
CA ILE A 23 -15.70 9.62 5.98
C ILE A 23 -14.34 8.94 6.13
N LEU A 24 -14.32 7.66 6.52
CA LEU A 24 -13.08 6.90 6.74
C LEU A 24 -12.47 6.31 5.45
N ASN A 25 -13.09 6.52 4.29
CA ASN A 25 -12.65 6.01 2.98
C ASN A 25 -12.34 4.50 3.00
N CYS A 26 -13.13 3.72 3.74
CA CYS A 26 -12.95 2.27 3.86
C CYS A 26 -13.58 1.55 2.67
N SER A 27 -12.90 0.53 2.16
CA SER A 27 -13.37 -0.39 1.13
C SER A 27 -13.52 -1.80 1.69
N ILE A 28 -14.61 -2.45 1.30
CA ILE A 28 -14.82 -3.88 1.52
C ILE A 28 -14.30 -4.60 0.26
N GLY A 29 -13.41 -5.55 0.45
CA GLY A 29 -12.87 -6.35 -0.65
C GLY A 29 -12.26 -7.65 -0.14
N SER A 30 -11.32 -8.19 -0.92
CA SER A 30 -10.58 -9.39 -0.51
C SER A 30 -9.32 -9.03 0.27
N ALA A 31 -8.83 -9.95 1.09
CA ALA A 31 -7.54 -9.85 1.77
C ALA A 31 -6.39 -9.70 0.77
N LYS A 32 -6.55 -10.19 -0.47
CA LYS A 32 -5.63 -9.95 -1.58
C LYS A 32 -5.56 -8.45 -1.94
N GLU A 33 -6.70 -7.80 -2.07
CA GLU A 33 -6.76 -6.36 -2.37
C GLU A 33 -6.25 -5.53 -1.22
N ALA A 34 -6.66 -5.84 0.02
CA ALA A 34 -6.16 -5.18 1.22
C ALA A 34 -4.62 -5.26 1.33
N CYS A 35 -4.06 -6.44 1.03
CA CYS A 35 -2.62 -6.65 1.01
C CYS A 35 -1.92 -5.79 -0.05
N LYS A 36 -2.45 -5.74 -1.28
CA LYS A 36 -1.91 -4.88 -2.34
C LYS A 36 -2.01 -3.39 -2.02
N ASN A 37 -3.12 -2.98 -1.39
CA ASN A 37 -3.34 -1.61 -0.96
C ASN A 37 -2.31 -1.21 0.11
N ASN A 38 -2.07 -2.08 1.10
CA ASN A 38 -1.05 -1.80 2.12
C ASN A 38 0.38 -1.70 1.54
N LEU A 39 0.68 -2.46 0.48
CA LEU A 39 1.97 -2.33 -0.22
C LEU A 39 2.08 -1.00 -0.99
N LYS A 40 0.98 -0.44 -1.48
CA LYS A 40 0.97 0.87 -2.16
C LYS A 40 1.15 2.03 -1.21
N LYS A 41 0.67 1.91 0.05
CA LYS A 41 0.85 2.94 1.09
C LYS A 41 2.29 3.20 1.47
N GLY A 42 3.21 2.25 1.19
CA GLY A 42 4.61 2.40 1.55
C GLY A 42 5.29 3.49 0.73
N GLY A 43 6.21 4.24 1.35
CA GLY A 43 6.99 5.25 0.67
C GLY A 43 8.20 4.68 -0.10
N ILE A 44 9.04 5.59 -0.56
CA ILE A 44 10.26 5.33 -1.35
C ILE A 44 11.30 4.44 -0.64
N PHE A 45 11.27 4.42 0.68
CA PHE A 45 12.17 3.63 1.53
C PHE A 45 11.48 2.39 2.13
N ASP A 46 10.19 2.22 1.87
CA ASP A 46 9.41 1.08 2.34
C ASP A 46 9.24 0.05 1.22
N ILE A 47 8.69 -1.11 1.59
CA ILE A 47 8.36 -2.21 0.67
C ILE A 47 7.13 -1.79 -0.18
N SER A 48 7.40 -1.03 -1.24
CA SER A 48 6.40 -0.36 -2.08
C SER A 48 6.81 -0.40 -3.56
N PRO A 49 5.88 -0.31 -4.52
CA PRO A 49 6.23 -0.13 -5.95
C PRO A 49 7.20 1.03 -6.19
N ASP A 50 7.17 2.08 -5.36
CA ASP A 50 8.02 3.26 -5.53
C ASP A 50 9.50 2.97 -5.26
N SER A 51 9.82 1.98 -4.42
CA SER A 51 11.20 1.52 -4.20
C SER A 51 11.83 1.02 -5.50
N CYS A 52 11.07 0.28 -6.31
CA CYS A 52 11.50 -0.20 -7.63
C CYS A 52 11.63 0.94 -8.66
N ASN A 53 10.72 1.92 -8.62
CA ASN A 53 10.79 3.08 -9.52
C ASN A 53 12.04 3.94 -9.22
N VAL A 54 12.35 4.15 -7.94
CA VAL A 54 13.53 4.91 -7.53
C VAL A 54 14.82 4.16 -7.80
N LEU A 55 14.82 2.82 -7.73
CA LEU A 55 15.94 2.04 -8.24
C LEU A 55 16.19 2.30 -9.73
N GLN A 56 15.16 2.27 -10.57
CA GLN A 56 15.30 2.58 -12.00
C GLN A 56 15.83 3.99 -12.23
N LEU A 57 15.34 4.97 -11.48
CA LEU A 57 15.82 6.35 -11.53
C LEU A 57 17.30 6.45 -11.12
N LEU A 58 17.70 5.76 -10.04
CA LEU A 58 19.10 5.74 -9.60
C LEU A 58 20.02 5.12 -10.63
N LEU A 59 19.60 4.04 -11.31
CA LEU A 59 20.39 3.37 -12.34
C LEU A 59 20.49 4.19 -13.63
N ALA A 60 19.42 4.91 -14.00
CA ALA A 60 19.39 5.77 -15.18
C ALA A 60 20.14 7.10 -15.00
N SER A 61 20.38 7.53 -13.75
CA SER A 61 21.08 8.78 -13.47
C SER A 61 22.57 8.66 -13.84
N PRO A 62 23.13 9.54 -14.67
CA PRO A 62 24.56 9.51 -14.98
C PRO A 62 25.38 9.82 -13.73
N LEU A 63 26.55 9.20 -13.62
CA LEU A 63 27.55 9.60 -12.63
C LEU A 63 28.42 10.70 -13.22
N ASP A 64 28.74 11.71 -12.42
CA ASP A 64 29.63 12.77 -12.85
C ASP A 64 31.04 12.23 -13.13
N SER A 65 31.72 12.76 -14.14
CA SER A 65 33.04 12.24 -14.54
C SER A 65 34.12 12.47 -13.48
N ASP A 66 33.92 13.47 -12.62
CA ASP A 66 34.80 13.84 -11.52
C ASP A 66 34.30 13.32 -10.16
N ALA A 67 33.41 12.33 -10.16
CA ALA A 67 32.85 11.78 -8.93
C ALA A 67 33.96 11.17 -8.04
N THR A 68 33.99 11.61 -6.78
CA THR A 68 34.90 11.07 -5.78
C THR A 68 34.52 9.64 -5.39
N LEU A 69 35.48 8.89 -4.86
CA LEU A 69 35.27 7.48 -4.44
C LEU A 69 34.11 7.34 -3.43
N GLU A 70 33.97 8.30 -2.53
CA GLU A 70 32.88 8.35 -1.54
C GLU A 70 31.49 8.50 -2.18
N VAL A 71 31.39 9.25 -3.29
CA VAL A 71 30.14 9.44 -4.04
C VAL A 71 29.75 8.15 -4.75
N ILE A 72 30.73 7.47 -5.37
CA ILE A 72 30.53 6.16 -6.00
C ILE A 72 30.04 5.15 -4.96
N GLN A 73 30.74 5.04 -3.82
CA GLN A 73 30.39 4.08 -2.77
C GLN A 73 29.02 4.39 -2.14
N SER A 74 28.69 5.67 -1.93
CA SER A 74 27.38 6.08 -1.42
C SER A 74 26.26 5.69 -2.39
N ARG A 75 26.48 5.86 -3.70
CA ARG A 75 25.51 5.47 -4.72
C ARG A 75 25.33 3.96 -4.76
N GLU A 76 26.41 3.19 -4.75
CA GLU A 76 26.36 1.72 -4.73
C GLU A 76 25.59 1.19 -3.51
N ALA A 77 25.80 1.79 -2.34
CA ALA A 77 25.06 1.44 -1.13
C ALA A 77 23.54 1.73 -1.26
N ARG A 78 23.18 2.88 -1.84
CA ARG A 78 21.76 3.24 -2.09
C ARG A 78 21.11 2.32 -3.12
N ILE A 79 21.83 1.99 -4.19
CA ILE A 79 21.36 1.04 -5.22
C ILE A 79 21.15 -0.33 -4.57
N SER A 80 22.12 -0.82 -3.80
CA SER A 80 22.04 -2.11 -3.12
C SER A 80 20.85 -2.19 -2.15
N PHE A 81 20.65 -1.13 -1.35
CA PHE A 81 19.48 -1.03 -0.49
C PHE A 81 18.18 -1.08 -1.28
N GLN A 82 18.06 -0.30 -2.36
CA GLN A 82 16.83 -0.26 -3.15
C GLN A 82 16.57 -1.55 -3.94
N ILE A 83 17.61 -2.26 -4.37
CA ILE A 83 17.47 -3.61 -4.95
C ILE A 83 16.81 -4.55 -3.94
N LEU A 84 17.29 -4.56 -2.69
CA LEU A 84 16.75 -5.43 -1.65
C LEU A 84 15.29 -5.09 -1.35
N THR A 85 14.95 -3.82 -1.21
CA THR A 85 13.57 -3.38 -0.93
C THR A 85 12.62 -3.71 -2.08
N CYS A 86 13.05 -3.48 -3.33
CA CYS A 86 12.28 -3.83 -4.51
C CYS A 86 12.09 -5.36 -4.62
N TYR A 87 13.11 -6.15 -4.31
CA TYR A 87 13.01 -7.61 -4.27
C TYR A 87 11.98 -8.08 -3.22
N GLN A 88 12.05 -7.54 -2.00
CA GLN A 88 11.10 -7.83 -0.93
C GLN A 88 9.66 -7.44 -1.32
N TYR A 89 9.49 -6.35 -2.08
CA TYR A 89 8.19 -5.94 -2.60
C TYR A 89 7.59 -7.01 -3.51
N TYR A 90 8.37 -7.57 -4.44
CA TYR A 90 7.88 -8.64 -5.31
C TYR A 90 7.56 -9.93 -4.57
N GLU A 91 8.35 -10.32 -3.56
CA GLU A 91 8.01 -11.44 -2.69
C GLU A 91 6.67 -11.20 -1.98
N LYS A 92 6.49 -10.04 -1.35
CA LYS A 92 5.23 -9.69 -0.66
C LYS A 92 4.07 -9.62 -1.63
N LEU A 93 4.28 -9.12 -2.85
CA LEU A 93 3.27 -9.08 -3.90
C LEU A 93 2.84 -10.50 -4.30
N GLN A 94 3.79 -11.43 -4.41
CA GLN A 94 3.50 -12.84 -4.66
C GLN A 94 2.72 -13.45 -3.48
N GLU A 95 3.08 -13.13 -2.24
CA GLU A 95 2.32 -13.53 -1.05
C GLU A 95 0.89 -12.97 -1.02
N CYS A 96 0.68 -11.73 -1.49
CA CYS A 96 -0.65 -11.15 -1.64
C CYS A 96 -1.47 -11.89 -2.71
N ASN A 97 -0.83 -12.36 -3.78
CA ASN A 97 -1.49 -13.04 -4.89
C ASN A 97 -1.85 -14.51 -4.62
N LYS A 98 -1.42 -15.10 -3.49
CA LYS A 98 -1.80 -16.47 -3.09
C LYS A 98 -3.32 -16.63 -3.07
N GLU A 99 -3.82 -17.74 -3.63
CA GLU A 99 -5.26 -17.97 -3.83
C GLU A 99 -6.08 -17.90 -2.55
N LYS A 100 -5.54 -18.37 -1.42
CA LYS A 100 -6.21 -18.32 -0.11
C LYS A 100 -6.68 -16.89 0.25
N LYS A 101 -5.94 -15.85 -0.14
CA LYS A 101 -6.28 -14.45 0.14
C LYS A 101 -7.37 -13.88 -0.77
N LYS A 102 -7.71 -14.55 -1.88
CA LYS A 102 -8.77 -14.11 -2.79
C LYS A 102 -10.16 -14.24 -2.17
N TYR A 103 -10.37 -15.28 -1.37
CA TYR A 103 -11.68 -15.62 -0.79
C TYR A 103 -11.86 -15.13 0.65
N LEU A 104 -10.77 -14.67 1.29
CA LEU A 104 -10.84 -14.07 2.61
C LEU A 104 -11.35 -12.64 2.49
N PRO A 105 -12.51 -12.29 3.08
CA PRO A 105 -12.99 -10.91 3.08
C PRO A 105 -12.10 -10.04 4.00
N ALA A 106 -11.86 -8.80 3.60
CA ALA A 106 -11.11 -7.82 4.38
C ALA A 106 -11.68 -6.42 4.18
N ILE A 107 -11.57 -5.59 5.22
CA ILE A 107 -11.87 -4.16 5.18
C ILE A 107 -10.52 -3.43 5.20
N TYR A 108 -10.32 -2.50 4.27
CA TYR A 108 -9.10 -1.72 4.19
C TYR A 108 -9.39 -0.26 3.84
N SER A 109 -8.60 0.67 4.33
CA SER A 109 -8.70 2.08 3.94
C SER A 109 -8.14 2.26 2.54
N LYS A 110 -8.96 2.78 1.62
CA LYS A 110 -8.48 3.30 0.34
C LYS A 110 -7.54 4.47 0.61
N GLU A 111 -6.44 4.48 -0.12
CA GLU A 111 -5.63 5.69 -0.33
C GLU A 111 -6.41 6.71 -1.16
#